data_AF-A0AAU5XTR3-F1
#
_entry.id   AF-A0AAU5XTR3-F1
#
_cell.length_a   1.000
_cell.length_b   1.000
_cell.length_c   1.000
_cell.angle_alpha   90.00
_cell.angle_beta   90.00
_cell.angle_gamma   90.00
#
_symmetry.space_group_name_H-M   'P 1'
#
loop_
_entity.id
_entity.type
_entity.pdbx_description
1 polymer ?
#
loop_
_entity_poly.entity_id
_entity_poly.type
_entity_poly.pdbx_seq_one_letter_code
_entity_poly.pdbx_strand_id
1 'polypeptide(L)' 'MIDKDMLTVARALRDKGVPMPEIAKKLTSSSGKKAGKNPSVASLYRALADAP' A
#
# COMPACT_ATOMS: atom_id res chain seq x y z
N MET A 1 2.15 -9.99 3.51
CA MET A 1 2.36 -8.96 4.54
C MET A 1 2.68 -7.69 3.81
N ILE A 2 2.04 -6.59 4.21
CA ILE A 2 2.38 -5.26 3.70
C ILE A 2 3.53 -4.80 4.59
N ASP A 3 4.69 -4.55 3.99
CA ASP A 3 5.87 -4.10 4.73
C ASP A 3 5.68 -2.66 5.22
N LYS A 4 6.40 -2.30 6.28
CA LYS A 4 6.30 -0.97 6.88
C LYS A 4 6.63 0.15 5.90
N ASP A 5 7.55 -0.08 4.97
CA ASP A 5 7.86 0.88 3.90
C ASP A 5 6.71 1.07 2.92
N MET A 6 5.98 -0.01 2.60
CA MET A 6 4.79 0.08 1.75
C MET A 6 3.68 0.88 2.44
N LEU A 7 3.55 0.77 3.77
CA LEU A 7 2.62 1.58 4.56
C LEU A 7 3.00 3.06 4.56
N THR A 8 4.28 3.39 4.71
CA THR A 8 4.77 4.78 4.65
C THR A 8 4.46 5.42 3.31
N VAL A 9 4.74 4.72 2.21
CA VAL A 9 4.43 5.19 0.85
C VAL A 9 2.91 5.29 0.63
N ALA A 10 2.13 4.30 1.12
CA ALA A 10 0.68 4.33 1.03
C ALA A 10 0.07 5.53 1.74
N ARG A 11 0.56 5.84 2.94
CA ARG A 11 0.09 6.98 3.74
C ARG A 11 0.46 8.30 3.07
N ALA A 12 1.70 8.43 2.58
CA ALA A 12 2.12 9.62 1.84
C ALA A 12 1.31 9.85 0.55
N LEU A 13 0.93 8.80 -0.18
CA LEU A 13 0.06 8.93 -1.36
C LEU A 13 -1.38 9.27 -0.97
N ARG A 14 -1.89 8.71 0.13
CA ARG A 14 -3.21 9.02 0.67
C ARG A 14 -3.31 10.48 1.10
N ASP A 15 -2.29 10.99 1.80
CA ASP A 15 -2.23 12.39 2.23
C ASP A 15 -2.14 13.36 1.03
N LYS A 16 -1.58 12.90 -0.09
CA LYS A 16 -1.61 13.62 -1.37
C LYS A 16 -2.97 13.55 -2.09
N GLY A 17 -3.96 12.85 -1.54
CA GLY A 17 -5.29 12.68 -2.13
C GLY A 17 -5.39 11.58 -3.20
N VAL A 18 -4.38 10.70 -3.32
CA VAL A 18 -4.41 9.62 -4.31
C VAL A 18 -5.44 8.57 -3.88
N PRO A 19 -6.32 8.12 -4.79
CA PRO A 19 -7.29 7.09 -4.47
C PRO A 19 -6.61 5.75 -4.17
N MET A 20 -7.09 5.07 -3.14
CA MET A 20 -6.52 3.81 -2.64
C MET A 20 -6.31 2.70 -3.70
N PRO A 21 -7.19 2.49 -4.70
CA PRO A 21 -6.90 1.55 -5.79
C PRO A 21 -5.70 1.95 -6.67
N GLU A 22 -5.41 3.24 -6.83
CA GLU A 22 -4.20 3.69 -7.52
C GLU A 22 -2.95 3.54 -6.65
N ILE A 23 -3.08 3.77 -5.34
CA ILE A 23 -2.02 3.52 -4.37
C ILE A 23 -1.62 2.05 -4.41
N ALA A 24 -2.59 1.13 -4.37
CA ALA A 24 -2.35 -0.30 -4.47
C ALA A 24 -1.58 -0.66 -5.74
N LYS A 25 -1.99 -0.12 -6.91
CA LYS A 25 -1.29 -0.32 -8.19
C LYS A 25 0.14 0.23 -8.21
N LYS A 26 0.37 1.41 -7.60
CA LYS A 26 1.70 2.03 -7.52
C LYS A 26 2.64 1.26 -6.59
N LEU A 27 2.11 0.74 -5.49
CA LEU A 27 2.88 -0.09 -4.55
C LEU A 27 3.29 -1.44 -5.18
N THR A 28 2.51 -1.95 -6.14
CA THR A 28 2.83 -3.18 -6.88
C THR A 28 4.15 -3.07 -7.67
N SER A 29 4.56 -1.86 -8.09
CA SER A 29 5.76 -1.68 -8.92
C SER A 29 7.06 -1.52 -8.13
N SER A 30 7.00 -1.27 -6.81
CA SER A 30 8.18 -0.88 -6.01
C SER A 30 8.70 -1.95 -5.05
N SER A 31 7.96 -3.04 -4.81
CA SER A 31 8.37 -4.01 -3.77
C SER A 31 9.20 -5.16 -4.35
N GLY A 32 10.52 -4.96 -4.33
CA GLY A 32 11.52 -6.01 -4.57
C GLY A 32 11.38 -7.21 -3.63
N LYS A 33 11.90 -8.36 -4.08
CA LYS A 33 11.91 -9.69 -3.42
C LYS A 33 10.57 -10.34 -3.05
N LYS A 34 9.41 -9.65 -3.08
CA LYS A 34 8.06 -10.28 -3.03
C LYS A 34 7.14 -9.83 -4.17
N ALA A 35 7.71 -9.58 -5.34
CA ALA A 35 6.96 -9.41 -6.58
C ALA A 35 6.06 -10.65 -6.82
N GLY A 36 4.75 -10.53 -6.56
CA GLY A 36 3.81 -11.61 -6.84
C GLY A 36 2.51 -11.63 -6.02
N LYS A 37 2.44 -10.95 -4.87
CA LYS A 37 1.17 -10.78 -4.14
C LYS A 37 0.78 -9.33 -4.11
N ASN A 38 -0.06 -8.96 -5.08
CA ASN A 38 -0.76 -7.69 -5.08
C ASN A 38 -1.49 -7.57 -3.73
N PRO A 39 -1.17 -6.61 -2.85
CA PRO A 39 -2.00 -6.37 -1.70
C PRO A 39 -3.38 -5.98 -2.23
N SER A 40 -4.40 -6.79 -1.93
CA SER A 40 -5.77 -6.40 -2.27
C SER A 40 -6.06 -5.04 -1.65
N VAL A 41 -6.89 -4.23 -2.31
CA VAL A 41 -7.31 -2.92 -1.78
C VAL A 41 -7.85 -3.08 -0.35
N ALA A 42 -8.55 -4.17 -0.06
CA ALA A 42 -9.01 -4.53 1.28
C ALA A 42 -7.88 -4.77 2.29
N SER A 43 -6.81 -5.48 1.88
CA SER A 43 -5.63 -5.68 2.73
C SER A 43 -4.90 -4.36 3.01
N LEU A 44 -4.81 -3.49 2.00
CA LEU A 44 -4.21 -2.16 2.15
C LEU A 44 -5.03 -1.27 3.07
N TYR A 45 -6.37 -1.30 2.94
CA TYR A 45 -7.27 -0.61 3.86
C TYR A 45 -7.10 -1.10 5.30
N ARG A 46 -7.07 -2.43 5.52
CA ARG A 46 -6.84 -2.98 6.86
C ARG A 46 -5.50 -2.55 7.43
N ALA A 47 -4.43 -2.65 6.65
CA ALA A 47 -3.11 -2.28 7.13
C ALA A 47 -2.95 -0.76 7.37
N LEU A 48 -3.63 0.09 6.60
CA LEU A 48 -3.70 1.53 6.85
C LEU A 48 -4.60 1.91 8.03
N ALA A 49 -5.62 1.10 8.35
CA ALA A 49 -6.51 1.32 9.48
C ALA A 49 -5.93 0.77 10.80
N ASP A 50 -5.10 -0.26 10.73
CA ASP A 50 -4.42 -0.90 11.86
C ASP A 50 -3.14 -0.15 12.29
N ALA A 51 -2.62 0.74 11.44
CA ALA A 51 -1.53 1.62 11.78
C ALA A 51 -2.07 2.84 12.58
N PRO A 52 -1.66 3.04 13.84
CA PRO A 52 -2.08 4.18 14.65
C PRO A 52 -1.68 5.55 14.06
#